data_AF-A0A383A407-F1
#
_entry.id   AF-A0A383A407-F1
#
_cell.length_a   1.000
_cell.length_b   1.000
_cell.length_c   1.000
_cell.angle_alpha   90.00
_cell.angle_beta   90.00
_cell.angle_gamma   90.00
#
_symmetry.space_group_name_H-M   'P 1'
#
loop_
_entity.id
_entity.type
_entity.pdbx_description
1 polymer ?
#
loop_
_entity_poly.entity_id
_entity_poly.type
_entity_poly.pdbx_seq_one_letter_code
_entity_poly.pdbx_strand_id
1 'polypeptide(L)'
;MYDSKITGPYITINSKTLINLCSNDYLGITQPKISNKQNQSSSRLIAGNDNSFRILEEKLAKHKSQERSLIFPTGYMTNLGVISSLIGKND
;
A
#
# COMPACT_ATOMS: atom_id res chain seq x y z
N MET A 1 20.64 -8.04 9.84
CA MET A 1 19.99 -7.30 8.74
C MET A 1 20.97 -6.23 8.33
N TYR A 2 21.37 -6.16 7.05
CA TYR A 2 22.29 -5.11 6.60
C TYR A 2 21.50 -3.84 6.32
N ASP A 3 22.06 -2.69 6.70
CA ASP A 3 21.49 -1.42 6.31
C ASP A 3 21.60 -1.26 4.79
N SER A 4 20.47 -0.95 4.16
CA SER A 4 20.38 -0.72 2.73
C SER A 4 19.77 0.64 2.43
N LYS A 5 20.34 1.36 1.46
CA LYS A 5 19.79 2.63 0.98
C LYS A 5 19.47 2.53 -0.50
N ILE A 6 18.24 2.87 -0.89
CA ILE A 6 17.81 2.89 -2.30
C ILE A 6 17.86 4.34 -2.81
N THR A 7 18.44 4.54 -3.99
CA THR A 7 18.48 5.85 -4.69
C THR A 7 18.18 5.61 -6.17
N GLY A 8 16.93 5.89 -6.58
CA GLY A 8 16.48 5.57 -7.94
C GLY A 8 16.69 4.07 -8.26
N PRO A 9 17.31 3.71 -9.39
CA PRO A 9 17.54 2.31 -9.78
C PRO A 9 18.71 1.64 -9.03
N TYR A 10 19.34 2.30 -8.06
CA TYR A 10 20.51 1.80 -7.35
C TYR A 10 20.20 1.43 -5.89
N ILE A 11 20.94 0.45 -5.36
CA ILE A 11 20.91 0.05 -3.96
C ILE A 11 22.33 0.05 -3.39
N THR A 12 22.52 0.65 -2.22
CA THR A 12 23.79 0.63 -1.48
C THR A 12 23.66 -0.33 -0.31
N ILE A 13 24.50 -1.38 -0.28
CA ILE A 13 24.60 -2.37 0.80
C ILE A 13 26.08 -2.55 1.14
N ASN A 14 26.44 -2.54 2.42
CA ASN A 14 27.84 -2.68 2.87
C ASN A 14 28.80 -1.73 2.13
N SER A 15 28.39 -0.47 2.00
CA SER A 15 29.12 0.59 1.29
C SER A 15 29.37 0.35 -0.21
N LYS A 16 28.77 -0.68 -0.81
CA LYS A 16 28.83 -0.95 -2.25
C LYS A 16 27.52 -0.53 -2.91
N THR A 17 27.62 0.26 -3.97
CA THR A 17 26.48 0.65 -4.80
C THR A 17 26.32 -0.33 -5.96
N LEU A 18 25.11 -0.89 -6.10
CA LEU A 18 24.74 -1.91 -7.08
C LEU A 18 23.50 -1.45 -7.84
N ILE A 19 23.27 -2.03 -9.03
CA ILE A 19 21.99 -1.90 -9.74
C ILE A 19 20.93 -2.73 -8.98
N ASN A 20 19.78 -2.12 -8.67
CA ASN A 20 18.72 -2.77 -7.92
C ASN A 20 17.79 -3.56 -8.86
N LEU A 21 18.09 -4.84 -9.05
CA LEU A 21 17.29 -5.77 -9.84
C LEU A 21 16.36 -6.65 -8.98
N CYS A 22 16.18 -6.32 -7.70
CA CYS A 22 15.36 -7.09 -6.75
C CYS A 22 14.20 -6.28 -6.15
N SER A 23 13.95 -5.08 -6.67
CA SER A 23 12.85 -4.20 -6.25
C SER A 23 11.55 -4.50 -7.00
N ASN A 24 10.42 -4.09 -6.42
CA ASN A 24 9.11 -4.04 -7.08
C ASN A 24 8.74 -2.64 -7.60
N ASP A 25 9.69 -1.70 -7.63
CA ASP A 25 9.46 -0.34 -8.16
C ASP A 25 9.59 -0.30 -9.69
N TYR A 26 8.62 -0.91 -10.37
CA TYR A 26 8.62 -1.05 -11.82
C TYR A 26 8.53 0.28 -12.60
N LEU A 27 7.97 1.31 -11.97
CA LEU A 27 7.70 2.60 -12.61
C LEU A 27 8.66 3.71 -12.14
N GLY A 28 9.59 3.41 -11.23
CA GLY A 28 10.49 4.41 -10.64
C GLY A 28 9.74 5.52 -9.90
N ILE A 29 8.61 5.18 -9.24
CA ILE A 29 7.75 6.20 -8.63
C ILE A 29 8.47 6.78 -7.43
N THR A 30 8.77 8.08 -7.51
CA THR A 30 9.33 8.80 -6.37
C THR A 30 8.27 8.88 -5.27
N GLN A 31 8.59 8.32 -4.11
CA GLN A 31 7.75 8.46 -2.92
C GLN A 31 7.56 9.95 -2.65
N PRO A 32 6.31 10.46 -2.66
CA PRO A 32 6.08 11.85 -2.28
C PRO A 32 6.58 12.03 -0.85
N LYS A 33 7.01 13.25 -0.50
CA LYS A 33 7.24 13.57 0.92
C LYS A 33 5.90 13.43 1.64
N ILE A 34 5.68 12.28 2.26
CA ILE A 34 4.49 12.02 3.04
C ILE A 34 4.55 13.00 4.21
N SER A 35 3.68 14.02 4.18
CA SER A 35 3.43 14.77 5.39
C SER A 35 2.76 13.80 6.37
N ASN A 36 3.29 13.63 7.58
CA ASN A 36 2.75 12.78 8.66
C ASN A 36 1.36 13.23 9.17
N LYS A 37 0.54 13.85 8.32
CA LYS A 37 -0.77 14.40 8.65
C LYS A 37 -1.81 13.32 8.96
N GLN A 38 -1.56 12.07 8.58
CA GLN A 38 -2.55 11.01 8.72
C GLN A 38 -1.97 9.77 9.40
N ASN A 39 -1.67 9.92 10.70
CA ASN A 39 -1.45 8.79 11.60
C ASN A 39 -2.74 8.57 12.39
N GLN A 40 -3.45 7.48 12.10
CA GLN A 40 -4.66 7.12 12.83
C GLN A 40 -4.39 5.99 13.81
N SER A 41 -4.82 6.19 15.06
CA SER A 41 -4.68 5.22 16.14
C SER A 41 -5.98 4.43 16.39
N SER A 42 -6.91 4.42 15.43
CA SER A 42 -8.20 3.74 15.54
C SER A 42 -8.56 3.03 14.24
N SER A 43 -9.42 2.02 14.32
CA SER A 43 -9.93 1.33 13.13
C SER A 43 -10.91 2.22 12.37
N ARG A 44 -11.07 1.96 11.07
CA ARG A 44 -12.04 2.66 10.21
C ARG A 44 -13.49 2.52 10.68
N LEU A 45 -13.82 1.46 11.41
CA LEU A 45 -15.19 1.23 11.91
C LEU A 45 -15.52 2.02 13.17
N ILE A 46 -14.53 2.65 13.82
CA ILE A 46 -14.72 3.36 15.09
C ILE A 46 -14.46 4.87 14.90
N ALA A 47 -13.19 5.29 14.90
CA ALA A 47 -12.82 6.72 14.80
C ALA A 47 -11.71 6.98 13.77
N GLY A 48 -11.31 5.95 13.03
CA GLY A 48 -10.23 6.00 12.03
C GLY A 48 -10.70 6.11 10.59
N ASN A 49 -11.90 6.64 10.29
CA ASN A 49 -12.31 6.80 8.88
C ASN A 49 -12.22 8.27 8.46
N ASP A 50 -11.01 8.69 8.08
CA ASP A 50 -10.80 10.04 7.54
C ASP A 50 -11.41 10.17 6.14
N ASN A 51 -11.80 11.40 5.77
CA ASN A 51 -12.37 11.70 4.47
C ASN A 51 -11.43 11.37 3.29
N SER A 52 -10.11 11.35 3.50
CA SER A 52 -9.14 10.99 2.47
C SER A 52 -9.28 9.55 1.97
N PHE A 53 -9.75 8.61 2.81
CA PHE A 53 -10.03 7.24 2.36
C PHE A 53 -11.11 7.23 1.30
N ARG A 54 -12.24 7.90 1.55
CA ARG A 54 -13.35 7.98 0.59
C ARG A 54 -12.90 8.61 -0.73
N ILE A 55 -12.15 9.72 -0.67
CA ILE A 55 -11.63 10.39 -1.87
C ILE A 55 -10.72 9.45 -2.67
N LEU A 56 -9.85 8.70 -1.99
CA LEU A 56 -8.96 7.76 -2.65
C LEU A 56 -9.71 6.54 -3.20
N GLU A 57 -10.71 6.03 -2.47
CA GLU A 57 -11.57 4.91 -2.89
C GLU A 57 -12.38 5.25 -4.15
N GLU A 58 -12.94 6.47 -4.24
CA GLU A 58 -13.63 6.96 -5.44
C GLU A 58 -12.68 7.05 -6.64
N LYS A 59 -11.46 7.59 -6.45
CA LYS A 59 -10.44 7.67 -7.49
C LYS A 59 -9.98 6.28 -7.97
N LEU A 60 -9.76 5.35 -7.04
CA LEU A 60 -9.33 3.99 -7.35
C LEU A 60 -10.43 3.20 -8.09
N ALA A 61 -11.68 3.32 -7.64
CA ALA A 61 -12.83 2.68 -8.31
C ALA A 61 -12.94 3.17 -9.76
N LYS A 62 -12.87 4.48 -9.99
CA LYS A 62 -12.85 5.07 -11.33
C LYS A 62 -11.65 4.61 -12.15
N HIS A 63 -10.45 4.59 -11.56
CA HIS A 63 -9.22 4.18 -12.25
C HIS A 63 -9.24 2.71 -12.68
N LYS A 64 -9.89 1.84 -11.89
CA LYS A 64 -10.03 0.41 -12.19
C LYS A 64 -11.34 0.05 -12.90
N SER A 65 -12.14 1.05 -13.30
CA SER A 65 -13.45 0.85 -13.93
C SER A 65 -14.38 -0.07 -13.12
N GLN A 66 -14.38 0.08 -11.79
CA GLN A 66 -15.20 -0.69 -10.85
C GLN A 66 -16.22 0.21 -10.15
N GLU A 67 -17.33 -0.35 -9.71
CA GLU A 67 -18.39 0.39 -9.01
C GLU A 67 -17.92 0.99 -7.68
N ARG A 68 -17.08 0.25 -6.94
CA ARG A 68 -16.57 0.62 -5.61
C ARG A 68 -15.15 0.10 -5.42
N SER A 69 -14.43 0.69 -4.46
CA SER A 69 -13.18 0.14 -3.94
C SER A 69 -13.10 0.32 -2.42
N LEU A 70 -12.28 -0.49 -1.77
CA LEU A 70 -12.06 -0.45 -0.33
C LEU A 70 -10.56 -0.53 -0.03
N ILE A 71 -10.05 0.38 0.79
CA ILE A 71 -8.63 0.44 1.17
C ILE A 71 -8.34 -0.46 2.38
N PHE A 72 -7.28 -1.26 2.24
CA PHE A 72 -6.65 -2.02 3.32
C PHE A 72 -5.19 -1.56 3.52
N PRO A 73 -4.59 -1.77 4.72
CA PRO A 73 -3.20 -1.37 4.98
C PRO A 73 -2.17 -2.11 4.12
N THR A 74 -2.41 -3.38 3.77
CA THR A 74 -1.52 -4.19 2.94
C THR A 74 -2.32 -5.11 2.03
N GLY A 75 -1.73 -5.53 0.91
CA GLY A 75 -2.34 -6.53 0.02
C GLY A 75 -2.59 -7.88 0.70
N TYR A 76 -1.76 -8.25 1.67
CA TYR A 76 -1.96 -9.47 2.47
C TYR A 76 -3.26 -9.38 3.30
N MET A 77 -3.49 -8.25 3.97
CA MET A 77 -4.73 -8.01 4.71
C MET A 77 -5.96 -7.93 3.80
N THR A 78 -5.81 -7.38 2.59
CA THR A 78 -6.88 -7.43 1.57
C THR A 78 -7.27 -8.87 1.28
N ASN A 79 -6.31 -9.75 0.99
CA ASN A 79 -6.58 -11.14 0.67
C ASN A 79 -7.25 -11.87 1.83
N LEU A 80 -6.74 -11.71 3.05
CA LEU A 80 -7.38 -12.28 4.23
C LEU A 80 -8.82 -11.77 4.39
N GLY A 81 -9.03 -10.46 4.33
CA GLY A 81 -10.34 -9.85 4.49
C GLY A 81 -11.34 -10.31 3.44
N VAL A 82 -10.95 -10.35 2.16
CA VAL A 82 -11.82 -10.77 1.06
C VAL A 82 -12.16 -12.26 1.15
N ILE A 83 -11.15 -13.13 1.25
CA ILE A 83 -11.37 -14.59 1.22
C ILE A 83 -12.19 -15.02 2.44
N SER A 84 -11.84 -14.57 3.64
CA SER A 84 -12.56 -14.95 4.86
C SER A 84 -13.98 -14.37 4.96
N SER A 85 -14.28 -13.30 4.22
CA SER A 85 -15.63 -12.71 4.23
C SER A 85 -16.55 -13.30 3.16
N LEU A 86 -15.98 -13.83 2.07
CA LEU A 86 -16.76 -14.32 0.93
C LEU A 86 -16.91 -15.84 0.89
N ILE A 87 -15.93 -16.60 1.41
CA ILE A 87 -15.89 -18.06 1.30
C ILE A 87 -16.23 -18.72 2.64
N GLY A 88 -17.25 -19.57 2.64
CA GLY A 88 -17.67 -20.43 3.74
C GLY A 88 -17.27 -21.89 3.56
N LYS A 89 -17.68 -22.75 4.50
CA LYS A 89 -17.29 -24.17 4.55
C LYS A 89 -17.71 -24.99 3.31
N ASN A 90 -18.75 -24.56 2.61
CA ASN A 90 -19.38 -25.31 1.53
C ASN A 90 -19.37 -24.55 0.19
N ASP A 91 -18.54 -23.51 0.07
CA ASP A 91 -18.30 -22.79 -1.19
C ASP A 91 -17.13 -23.39 -1.98
#